data_AF-A0AAU8MLB7-F1
#
_entry.id   AF-A0AAU8MLB7-F1
#
_cell.length_a   1.000
_cell.length_b   1.000
_cell.length_c   1.000
_cell.angle_alpha   90.00
_cell.angle_beta   90.00
_cell.angle_gamma   90.00
#
_symmetry.space_group_name_H-M   'P 1'
#
loop_
_entity.id
_entity.type
_entity.pdbx_description
1 polymer ?
#
loop_
_entity_poly.entity_id
_entity_poly.type
_entity_poly.pdbx_seq_one_letter_code
_entity_poly.pdbx_strand_id
1 'polypeptide(L)'
;MDLDDLTKVAFSIIKDDDPYKESKQLQIKNWGRGYLETINTGNLHFFLDILSNEECWEKTNTIHGIKLNRRVVAKKMIEPQSWKGTNNPLDDFDRYQIVCWCCLEEDIISLFEHFKQEDKIKDGDSDALKKLVKSVSGSWCTDAMMQFWSHFISGYISELDLKGQHPYVFGLHRAAISSRRRRVEAVEFFWDKVRSLPESELSAREKDEVFMRIAVHAAHDNGYPDVFEFCLSQISPDRYPELLKRDLERNTEYASLYRMLEMFNFDRFQKLFDFLKPCNIPEDDYYLWLKLMVKECPEHYLSTAMGIFIHVWTREGFDDHRTFTLNKEMMNNSVFQGRFLVPLIEKGFMKPVWAMLDKANSRQIKEFMSSEKANYILSILEQRDNQSLNKFLGYGKVADKELDQKNIPGPSGDLAEVEINKQSYVGLGDH
;
A
#
# COMPACT_ATOMS: atom_id res chain seq x y z
N MET A 1 13.31 23.75 -2.16
CA MET A 1 13.36 22.54 -1.32
C MET A 1 12.14 21.73 -1.70
N ASP A 2 12.34 20.55 -2.27
CA ASP A 2 11.24 19.67 -2.67
C ASP A 2 10.72 18.84 -1.48
N LEU A 3 9.69 18.03 -1.70
CA LEU A 3 9.12 17.14 -0.67
C LEU A 3 10.15 16.17 -0.10
N ASP A 4 11.08 15.70 -0.93
CA ASP A 4 12.09 14.72 -0.51
C ASP A 4 13.10 15.38 0.43
N ASP A 5 13.48 16.63 0.17
CA ASP A 5 14.30 17.42 1.08
C ASP A 5 13.59 17.70 2.41
N LEU A 6 12.33 18.11 2.37
CA LEU A 6 11.50 18.30 3.58
C LEU A 6 11.40 17.01 4.40
N THR A 7 11.20 15.88 3.73
CA THR A 7 11.08 14.56 4.36
C THR A 7 12.41 14.13 4.98
N LYS A 8 13.54 14.36 4.31
CA LYS A 8 14.87 14.08 4.87
C LYS A 8 15.14 14.90 6.14
N VAL A 9 14.77 16.18 6.13
CA VAL A 9 14.89 17.02 7.34
C VAL A 9 13.97 16.50 8.43
N ALA A 10 12.73 16.10 8.10
CA ALA A 10 11.82 15.50 9.09
C ALA A 10 12.35 14.19 9.68
N PHE A 11 13.10 13.39 8.92
CA PHE A 11 13.71 12.16 9.43
C PHE A 11 14.83 12.43 10.44
N SER A 12 15.45 13.62 10.43
CA SER A 12 16.53 13.97 11.36
C SER A 12 16.08 14.10 12.82
N ILE A 13 14.77 14.21 13.08
CA ILE A 13 14.24 14.25 14.45
C ILE A 13 14.24 12.88 15.12
N ILE A 14 14.38 11.81 14.34
CA ILE A 14 14.42 10.44 14.82
C ILE A 14 15.88 10.05 15.04
N LYS A 15 16.20 9.60 16.25
CA LYS A 15 17.56 9.17 16.59
C LYS A 15 17.94 7.90 15.82
N ASP A 16 19.22 7.75 15.53
CA ASP A 16 19.73 6.57 14.81
C ASP A 16 19.57 5.26 15.59
N ASP A 17 19.50 5.34 16.92
CA ASP A 17 19.31 4.20 17.83
C ASP A 17 17.83 3.96 18.21
N ASP A 18 16.88 4.72 17.63
CA ASP A 18 15.45 4.50 17.87
C ASP A 18 15.03 3.13 17.30
N PRO A 19 14.53 2.20 18.13
CA PRO A 19 14.15 0.86 17.67
C PRO A 19 12.97 0.85 16.68
N TYR A 20 12.26 1.98 16.54
CA TYR A 20 11.15 2.17 15.61
C TYR A 20 11.49 3.13 14.47
N LYS A 21 12.76 3.41 14.21
CA LYS A 21 13.21 4.42 13.23
C LYS A 21 12.53 4.27 11.87
N GLU A 22 12.57 3.10 11.26
CA GLU A 22 11.99 2.84 9.95
C GLU A 22 10.46 3.02 9.95
N SER A 23 9.81 2.60 11.04
CA SER A 23 8.36 2.77 11.23
C SER A 23 7.96 4.24 11.34
N LYS A 24 8.65 5.01 12.19
CA LYS A 24 8.41 6.45 12.36
C LYS A 24 8.68 7.21 11.06
N GLN A 25 9.75 6.87 10.34
CA GLN A 25 10.08 7.48 9.03
C GLN A 25 8.99 7.22 7.98
N LEU A 26 8.50 5.98 7.87
CA LEU A 26 7.40 5.66 6.96
C LEU A 26 6.14 6.48 7.27
N GLN A 27 5.78 6.56 8.55
CA GLN A 27 4.58 7.28 8.98
C GLN A 27 4.71 8.79 8.80
N ILE A 28 5.88 9.38 9.06
CA ILE A 28 6.16 10.81 8.78
C ILE A 28 6.09 11.08 7.28
N LYS A 29 6.66 10.23 6.43
CA LYS A 29 6.59 10.37 4.97
C LYS A 29 5.14 10.38 4.48
N ASN A 30 4.33 9.44 4.96
CA ASN A 30 2.93 9.32 4.55
C ASN A 30 2.07 10.46 5.11
N TRP A 31 2.27 10.82 6.37
CA TRP A 31 1.56 11.94 7.00
C TRP A 31 1.93 13.28 6.34
N GLY A 32 3.23 13.55 6.17
CA GLY A 32 3.77 14.79 5.63
C GLY A 32 3.33 15.08 4.19
N ARG A 33 3.18 14.04 3.36
CA ARG A 33 2.61 14.16 2.00
C ARG A 33 1.27 14.87 1.97
N GLY A 34 0.44 14.65 2.99
CA GLY A 34 -0.86 15.30 3.02
C GLY A 34 -0.82 16.75 3.51
N TYR A 35 0.24 17.19 4.19
CA TYR A 35 0.37 18.56 4.71
C TYR A 35 1.32 19.42 3.87
N LEU A 36 1.62 19.00 2.64
CA LEU A 36 2.61 19.64 1.75
C LEU A 36 2.37 21.11 1.45
N GLU A 37 1.11 21.55 1.43
CA GLU A 37 0.77 22.95 1.17
C GLU A 37 0.85 23.80 2.44
N THR A 38 0.68 23.17 3.61
CA THR A 38 0.78 23.82 4.91
C THR A 38 2.22 23.89 5.38
N ILE A 39 3.04 22.86 5.09
CA ILE A 39 4.43 22.77 5.53
C ILE A 39 5.35 23.33 4.44
N ASN A 40 6.09 24.38 4.79
CA ASN A 40 7.14 24.99 4.00
C ASN A 40 8.39 25.22 4.84
N THR A 41 9.46 25.73 4.23
CA THR A 41 10.73 25.99 4.92
C THR A 41 10.60 26.95 6.10
N GLY A 42 9.66 27.89 6.05
CA GLY A 42 9.46 28.93 7.08
C GLY A 42 8.77 28.42 8.34
N ASN A 43 7.92 27.40 8.24
CA ASN A 43 7.21 26.82 9.38
C ASN A 43 7.62 25.39 9.73
N LEU A 44 8.56 24.80 8.99
CA LEU A 44 9.06 23.44 9.23
C LEU A 44 9.46 23.19 10.68
N HIS A 45 10.23 24.11 11.29
CA HIS A 45 10.70 23.95 12.67
C HIS A 45 9.56 23.73 13.68
N PHE A 46 8.44 24.43 13.52
CA PHE A 46 7.25 24.25 14.36
C PHE A 46 6.69 22.82 14.25
N PHE A 47 6.58 22.28 13.04
CA PHE A 47 6.11 20.91 12.83
C PHE A 47 7.10 19.85 13.31
N LEU A 48 8.40 20.08 13.12
CA LEU A 48 9.44 19.19 13.65
C LEU A 48 9.39 19.13 15.17
N ASP A 49 9.14 20.27 15.83
CA ASP A 49 8.95 20.29 17.28
C ASP A 49 7.77 19.42 17.68
N ILE A 50 6.59 19.56 17.04
CA ILE A 50 5.42 18.72 17.31
C ILE A 50 5.75 17.23 17.13
N LEU A 51 6.33 16.85 15.99
CA LEU A 51 6.63 15.44 15.67
C LEU A 51 7.71 14.83 16.57
N SER A 52 8.59 15.65 17.15
CA SER A 52 9.59 15.23 18.13
C SER A 52 9.03 14.97 19.53
N ASN A 53 7.75 15.28 19.77
CA ASN A 53 7.09 15.01 21.05
C ASN A 53 6.68 13.53 21.15
N GLU A 54 7.06 12.85 22.24
CA GLU A 54 6.70 11.45 22.49
C GLU A 54 5.18 11.23 22.61
N GLU A 55 4.40 12.23 23.05
CA GLU A 55 2.93 12.15 23.11
C GLU A 55 2.28 11.98 21.72
N CYS A 56 3.00 12.37 20.66
CA CYS A 56 2.55 12.16 19.29
C CYS A 56 2.72 10.71 18.84
N TRP A 57 3.30 9.82 19.65
CA TRP A 57 3.59 8.44 19.29
C TRP A 57 2.97 7.45 20.29
N GLU A 58 2.24 6.48 19.78
CA GLU A 58 1.53 5.46 20.55
C GLU A 58 2.11 4.08 20.24
N LYS A 59 2.39 3.28 21.27
CA LYS A 59 2.81 1.88 21.07
C LYS A 59 1.64 1.03 20.62
N THR A 60 1.86 0.19 19.62
CA THR A 60 0.84 -0.69 19.06
C THR A 60 1.29 -2.14 19.04
N ASN A 61 0.34 -3.05 18.90
CA ASN A 61 0.58 -4.48 18.68
C ASN A 61 0.72 -4.84 17.18
N THR A 62 0.82 -3.84 16.30
CA THR A 62 1.04 -4.05 14.87
C THR A 62 2.51 -4.36 14.60
N ILE A 63 2.82 -4.81 13.38
CA ILE A 63 4.20 -5.08 12.95
C ILE A 63 5.12 -3.85 13.10
N HIS A 64 4.55 -2.65 13.04
CA HIS A 64 5.24 -1.38 13.20
C HIS A 64 5.65 -1.06 14.64
N GLY A 65 5.02 -1.69 15.64
CA GLY A 65 5.25 -1.50 17.08
C GLY A 65 4.93 -0.11 17.63
N ILE A 66 4.75 0.88 16.77
CA ILE A 66 4.43 2.26 17.09
C ILE A 66 3.56 2.90 15.99
N LYS A 67 2.73 3.87 16.36
CA LYS A 67 1.86 4.62 15.46
C LYS A 67 1.90 6.11 15.80
N LEU A 68 1.88 6.97 14.78
CA LEU A 68 1.70 8.42 14.95
C LEU A 68 0.25 8.69 15.39
N ASN A 69 0.07 9.30 16.56
CA ASN A 69 -1.22 9.78 17.03
C ASN A 69 -1.56 11.09 16.34
N ARG A 70 -2.19 10.96 15.16
CA ARG A 70 -2.43 12.10 14.28
C ARG A 70 -3.45 13.10 14.83
N ARG A 71 -4.39 12.67 15.68
CA ARG A 71 -5.30 13.57 16.39
C ARG A 71 -4.55 14.45 17.38
N VAL A 72 -3.61 13.88 18.14
CA VAL A 72 -2.73 14.65 19.04
C VAL A 72 -1.86 15.61 18.25
N VAL A 73 -1.28 15.17 17.12
CA VAL A 73 -0.50 16.04 16.23
C VAL A 73 -1.36 17.21 15.73
N ALA A 74 -2.56 16.94 15.23
CA ALA A 74 -3.48 17.98 14.72
C ALA A 74 -3.88 18.99 15.81
N LYS A 75 -4.15 18.52 17.04
CA LYS A 75 -4.40 19.38 18.20
C LYS A 75 -3.18 20.28 18.49
N LYS A 76 -1.97 19.73 18.51
CA LYS A 76 -0.75 20.52 18.72
C LYS A 76 -0.47 21.50 17.56
N MET A 77 -0.90 21.21 16.35
CA MET A 77 -0.75 22.12 15.19
C MET A 77 -1.61 23.38 15.30
N ILE A 78 -2.69 23.37 16.09
CA ILE A 78 -3.58 24.52 16.28
C ILE A 78 -3.33 25.28 17.57
N GLU A 79 -2.47 24.77 18.45
CA GLU A 79 -2.07 25.45 19.68
C GLU A 79 -1.27 26.73 19.37
N PRO A 80 -1.36 27.79 20.19
CA PRO A 80 -0.64 29.05 19.92
C PRO A 80 0.89 28.92 19.85
N GLN A 81 1.46 27.91 20.52
CA GLN A 81 2.89 27.61 20.56
C GLN A 81 3.14 26.10 20.63
N SER A 82 4.29 25.64 20.15
CA SER A 82 4.74 24.26 20.31
C SER A 82 5.18 23.97 21.75
N TRP A 83 5.36 22.69 22.10
CA TRP A 83 5.84 22.30 23.43
C TRP A 83 7.26 22.83 23.76
N LYS A 84 8.04 23.25 22.76
CA LYS A 84 9.35 23.91 22.95
C LYS A 84 9.26 25.44 22.94
N GLY A 85 8.05 26.01 22.90
CA GLY A 85 7.82 27.45 22.89
C GLY A 85 7.92 28.10 21.51
N THR A 86 7.99 27.33 20.42
CA THR A 86 8.00 27.88 19.05
C THR A 86 6.61 28.40 18.73
N ASN A 87 6.47 29.69 18.41
CA ASN A 87 5.18 30.28 18.05
C ASN A 87 4.55 29.57 16.84
N ASN A 88 3.23 29.40 16.89
CA ASN A 88 2.49 28.82 15.79
C ASN A 88 2.44 29.78 14.59
N PRO A 89 3.02 29.39 13.45
CA PRO A 89 3.08 30.24 12.26
C PRO A 89 1.79 30.23 11.43
N LEU A 90 0.82 29.37 11.77
CA LEU A 90 -0.44 29.24 11.05
C LEU A 90 -1.42 30.32 11.48
N ASP A 91 -2.10 30.91 10.50
CA ASP A 91 -3.24 31.79 10.74
C ASP A 91 -4.51 31.00 11.09
N ASP A 92 -5.59 31.69 11.45
CA ASP A 92 -6.81 31.02 11.88
C ASP A 92 -7.52 30.28 10.74
N PHE A 93 -7.31 30.68 9.49
CA PHE A 93 -7.86 29.97 8.33
C PHE A 93 -7.13 28.63 8.12
N ASP A 94 -5.80 28.61 8.20
CA ASP A 94 -4.99 27.40 8.15
C ASP A 94 -5.32 26.46 9.32
N ARG A 95 -5.52 27.00 10.52
CA ARG A 95 -5.97 26.22 11.69
C ARG A 95 -7.36 25.64 11.46
N TYR A 96 -8.29 26.43 10.94
CA TYR A 96 -9.65 25.99 10.62
C TYR A 96 -9.64 24.85 9.58
N GLN A 97 -8.76 24.94 8.59
CA GLN A 97 -8.55 23.90 7.60
C GLN A 97 -8.07 22.59 8.24
N ILE A 98 -7.08 22.65 9.13
CA ILE A 98 -6.55 21.47 9.84
C ILE A 98 -7.63 20.79 10.69
N VAL A 99 -8.38 21.57 11.49
CA VAL A 99 -9.44 20.98 12.35
C VAL A 99 -10.54 20.34 11.53
N CYS A 100 -10.89 20.92 10.37
CA CYS A 100 -11.85 20.33 9.44
C CYS A 100 -11.35 19.02 8.83
N TRP A 101 -10.07 18.95 8.43
CA TRP A 101 -9.46 17.74 7.89
C TRP A 101 -9.36 16.60 8.89
N CYS A 102 -9.11 16.92 10.17
CA CYS A 102 -8.97 15.93 11.23
C CYS A 102 -10.27 15.70 12.02
N CYS A 103 -11.36 16.36 11.65
CA CYS A 103 -12.65 16.32 12.32
C CYS A 103 -12.58 16.58 13.84
N LEU A 104 -11.83 17.62 14.24
CA LEU A 104 -11.76 18.04 15.64
C LEU A 104 -12.99 18.90 15.98
N GLU A 105 -14.13 18.24 16.17
CA GLU A 105 -15.49 18.84 16.25
C GLU A 105 -15.57 20.08 17.16
N GLU A 106 -15.03 20.01 18.37
CA GLU A 106 -15.03 21.14 19.32
C GLU A 106 -14.22 22.34 18.83
N ASP A 107 -13.04 22.11 18.23
CA ASP A 107 -12.19 23.19 17.72
C ASP A 107 -12.77 23.80 16.44
N ILE A 108 -13.44 22.99 15.60
CA ILE A 108 -14.17 23.46 14.42
C ILE A 108 -15.23 24.48 14.86
N ILE A 109 -16.03 24.14 15.87
CA ILE A 109 -17.07 25.03 16.41
C ILE A 109 -16.42 26.29 16.99
N SER A 110 -15.37 26.14 17.81
CA SER A 110 -14.69 27.28 18.43
C SER A 110 -14.10 28.26 17.41
N LEU A 111 -13.41 27.77 16.38
CA LEU A 111 -12.82 28.61 15.34
C LEU A 111 -13.88 29.25 14.44
N PHE A 112 -14.97 28.54 14.13
CA PHE A 112 -16.06 29.12 13.36
C PHE A 112 -16.75 30.26 14.13
N GLU A 113 -16.98 30.09 15.43
CA GLU A 113 -17.51 31.15 16.29
C GLU A 113 -16.54 32.33 16.41
N HIS A 114 -15.23 32.07 16.41
CA HIS A 114 -14.23 33.14 16.34
C HIS A 114 -14.39 33.99 15.08
N PHE A 115 -14.50 33.37 13.89
CA PHE A 115 -14.75 34.14 12.65
C PHE A 115 -16.06 34.91 12.69
N LYS A 116 -17.12 34.32 13.25
CA LYS A 116 -18.42 35.00 13.43
C LYS A 116 -18.28 36.27 14.28
N GLN A 117 -17.45 36.22 15.33
CA GLN A 117 -17.17 37.37 16.20
C GLN A 117 -16.30 38.43 15.50
N GLU A 118 -15.26 38.02 14.77
CA GLU A 118 -14.40 38.93 14.01
C GLU A 118 -15.18 39.69 12.93
N ASP A 119 -16.05 38.99 12.21
CA ASP A 119 -16.95 39.56 11.19
C ASP A 119 -18.16 40.32 11.80
N LYS A 120 -18.28 40.34 13.13
CA LYS A 120 -19.34 41.03 13.90
C LYS A 120 -20.76 40.61 13.47
N ILE A 121 -20.94 39.33 13.15
CA ILE A 121 -22.21 38.79 12.69
C ILE A 121 -23.16 38.67 13.88
N LYS A 122 -24.32 39.33 13.78
CA LYS A 122 -25.35 39.29 14.82
C LYS A 122 -26.18 38.01 14.71
N ASP A 123 -26.71 37.55 15.84
CA ASP A 123 -27.65 36.44 15.85
C ASP A 123 -28.90 36.77 15.03
N GLY A 124 -29.30 35.84 14.16
CA GLY A 124 -30.41 36.02 13.22
C GLY A 124 -30.07 36.72 11.90
N ASP A 125 -28.83 37.22 11.72
CA ASP A 125 -28.37 37.76 10.43
C ASP A 125 -27.98 36.64 9.46
N SER A 126 -29.00 36.03 8.85
CA SER A 126 -28.86 34.92 7.90
C SER A 126 -27.95 35.29 6.71
N ASP A 127 -28.03 36.51 6.19
CA ASP A 127 -27.27 36.91 5.00
C ASP A 127 -25.78 37.08 5.31
N ALA A 128 -25.44 37.68 6.46
CA ALA A 128 -24.06 37.76 6.91
C ALA A 128 -23.49 36.37 7.22
N LEU A 129 -24.26 35.51 7.90
CA LEU A 129 -23.81 34.15 8.19
C LEU A 129 -23.57 33.33 6.92
N LYS A 130 -24.43 33.44 5.90
CA LYS A 130 -24.21 32.79 4.59
C LYS A 130 -22.97 33.31 3.88
N LYS A 131 -22.65 34.60 4.00
CA LYS A 131 -21.41 35.17 3.44
C LYS A 131 -20.19 34.60 4.17
N LEU A 132 -20.22 34.48 5.49
CA LEU A 132 -19.17 33.84 6.26
C LEU A 132 -18.97 32.39 5.83
N VAL A 133 -20.05 31.59 5.80
CA VAL A 133 -20.00 30.18 5.36
C VAL A 133 -19.33 30.07 3.99
N LYS A 134 -19.68 30.93 3.03
CA LYS A 134 -19.03 30.96 1.70
C LYS A 134 -17.55 31.35 1.77
N SER A 135 -17.20 32.31 2.62
CA SER A 135 -15.82 32.76 2.83
C SER A 135 -14.94 31.64 3.39
N VAL A 136 -15.37 31.01 4.49
CA VAL A 136 -14.60 29.94 5.17
C VAL A 136 -14.63 28.60 4.44
N SER A 137 -15.56 28.40 3.51
CA SER A 137 -15.59 27.19 2.66
C SER A 137 -14.48 27.17 1.59
N GLY A 138 -13.68 28.23 1.49
CA GLY A 138 -12.56 28.37 0.57
C GLY A 138 -12.99 28.89 -0.80
N SER A 139 -12.60 30.12 -1.14
CA SER A 139 -13.02 30.78 -2.39
C SER A 139 -12.22 30.38 -3.62
N TRP A 140 -11.01 29.79 -3.50
CA TRP A 140 -10.10 29.54 -4.64
C TRP A 140 -9.70 28.07 -4.87
N CYS A 141 -9.96 27.19 -3.89
CA CYS A 141 -9.97 25.73 -4.05
C CYS A 141 -10.86 25.19 -2.94
N THR A 142 -12.15 24.98 -3.21
CA THR A 142 -13.11 24.48 -2.20
C THR A 142 -12.60 23.18 -1.61
N ASP A 143 -12.13 23.25 -0.37
CA ASP A 143 -11.75 22.08 0.38
C ASP A 143 -13.04 21.36 0.80
N ALA A 144 -13.15 20.11 0.40
CA ALA A 144 -14.35 19.30 0.59
C ALA A 144 -14.78 19.19 2.06
N MET A 145 -13.81 19.19 2.98
CA MET A 145 -14.07 19.09 4.42
C MET A 145 -14.45 20.43 5.02
N MET A 146 -13.76 21.52 4.65
CA MET A 146 -14.12 22.87 5.10
C MET A 146 -15.53 23.24 4.65
N GLN A 147 -15.88 22.94 3.39
CA GLN A 147 -17.24 23.15 2.87
C GLN A 147 -18.27 22.35 3.66
N PHE A 148 -18.01 21.06 3.93
CA PHE A 148 -18.94 20.25 4.71
C PHE A 148 -19.16 20.86 6.10
N TRP A 149 -18.07 21.11 6.83
CA TRP A 149 -18.15 21.56 8.22
C TRP A 149 -18.77 22.94 8.36
N SER A 150 -18.40 23.90 7.51
CA SER A 150 -18.97 25.25 7.55
C SER A 150 -20.48 25.25 7.36
N HIS A 151 -21.03 24.40 6.48
CA HIS A 151 -22.47 24.27 6.26
C HIS A 151 -23.13 23.47 7.38
N PHE A 152 -22.46 22.43 7.90
CA PHE A 152 -22.99 21.59 8.96
C PHE A 152 -23.16 22.38 10.26
N ILE A 153 -22.12 23.06 10.74
CA ILE A 153 -22.14 23.79 12.02
C ILE A 153 -22.99 25.06 11.98
N SER A 154 -23.11 25.69 10.81
CA SER A 154 -23.96 26.88 10.64
C SER A 154 -25.44 26.56 10.48
N GLY A 155 -25.81 25.27 10.41
CA GLY A 155 -27.20 24.84 10.18
C GLY A 155 -27.68 24.94 8.73
N TYR A 156 -26.79 25.26 7.77
CA TYR A 156 -27.09 25.35 6.34
C TYR A 156 -26.73 24.09 5.55
N ILE A 157 -26.74 22.91 6.20
CA ILE A 157 -26.42 21.64 5.54
C ILE A 157 -27.35 21.35 4.34
N SER A 158 -28.58 21.85 4.38
CA SER A 158 -29.56 21.74 3.28
C SER A 158 -29.18 22.52 2.02
N GLU A 159 -28.22 23.45 2.10
CA GLU A 159 -27.69 24.15 0.92
C GLU A 159 -26.63 23.32 0.18
N LEU A 160 -26.17 22.21 0.76
CA LEU A 160 -25.33 21.23 0.05
C LEU A 160 -26.19 20.21 -0.70
N ASP A 161 -25.83 19.92 -1.95
CA ASP A 161 -26.37 18.76 -2.66
C ASP A 161 -25.78 17.47 -2.06
N LEU A 162 -26.51 16.89 -1.11
CA LEU A 162 -26.15 15.63 -0.47
C LEU A 162 -26.41 14.41 -1.36
N LYS A 163 -27.03 14.59 -2.55
CA LYS A 163 -27.40 13.50 -3.46
C LYS A 163 -28.23 12.39 -2.79
N GLY A 164 -29.13 12.78 -1.89
CA GLY A 164 -29.98 11.86 -1.12
C GLY A 164 -29.26 11.09 -0.02
N GLN A 165 -28.01 11.42 0.31
CA GLN A 165 -27.25 10.76 1.37
C GLN A 165 -27.55 11.37 2.74
N HIS A 166 -27.47 10.54 3.79
CA HIS A 166 -27.39 11.03 5.16
C HIS A 166 -26.16 11.96 5.33
N PRO A 167 -26.24 13.09 6.08
CA PRO A 167 -25.12 14.02 6.24
C PRO A 167 -23.80 13.38 6.66
N TYR A 168 -23.84 12.40 7.58
CA TYR A 168 -22.61 11.68 7.98
C TYR A 168 -22.06 10.76 6.90
N VAL A 169 -22.91 10.16 6.06
CA VAL A 169 -22.44 9.37 4.89
C VAL A 169 -21.81 10.29 3.86
N PHE A 170 -22.42 11.46 3.64
CA PHE A 170 -21.85 12.49 2.77
C PHE A 170 -20.51 13.00 3.30
N GLY A 171 -20.42 13.32 4.59
CA GLY A 171 -19.17 13.71 5.26
C GLY A 171 -18.09 12.63 5.14
N LEU A 172 -18.45 11.35 5.34
CA LEU A 172 -17.55 10.22 5.14
C LEU A 172 -17.03 10.14 3.70
N HIS A 173 -17.91 10.30 2.70
CA HIS A 173 -17.51 10.34 1.29
C HIS A 173 -16.57 11.52 0.99
N ARG A 174 -16.82 12.69 1.60
CA ARG A 174 -15.93 13.86 1.47
C ARG A 174 -14.55 13.56 2.07
N ALA A 175 -14.52 12.95 3.26
CA ALA A 175 -13.31 12.59 3.98
C ALA A 175 -12.47 11.50 3.30
N ALA A 176 -13.10 10.59 2.55
CA ALA A 176 -12.45 9.38 2.03
C ALA A 176 -12.31 9.30 0.49
N ILE A 177 -13.07 10.10 -0.27
CA ILE A 177 -13.11 10.04 -1.74
C ILE A 177 -12.91 11.42 -2.36
N SER A 178 -13.72 12.41 -1.96
CA SER A 178 -13.76 13.69 -2.69
C SER A 178 -12.66 14.66 -2.30
N SER A 179 -12.04 14.49 -1.13
CA SER A 179 -10.93 15.33 -0.72
C SER A 179 -9.64 14.91 -1.42
N ARG A 180 -8.89 15.87 -1.95
CA ARG A 180 -7.46 15.63 -2.29
C ARG A 180 -6.60 15.42 -1.04
N ARG A 181 -7.18 15.68 0.14
CA ARG A 181 -6.54 15.72 1.46
C ARG A 181 -7.24 14.79 2.44
N ARG A 182 -7.46 13.54 2.02
CA ARG A 182 -8.15 12.53 2.84
C ARG A 182 -7.37 12.26 4.10
N ARG A 183 -8.06 12.15 5.24
CA ARG A 183 -7.44 11.85 6.54
C ARG A 183 -8.14 10.68 7.15
N VAL A 184 -7.38 9.71 7.64
CA VAL A 184 -7.97 8.54 8.29
C VAL A 184 -8.77 8.96 9.52
N GLU A 185 -8.37 10.05 10.18
CA GLU A 185 -9.00 10.60 11.37
C GLU A 185 -10.42 11.11 11.09
N ALA A 186 -10.62 11.74 9.93
CA ALA A 186 -11.93 12.15 9.47
C ALA A 186 -12.78 10.95 9.05
N VAL A 187 -12.16 9.96 8.38
CA VAL A 187 -12.84 8.70 8.02
C VAL A 187 -13.30 7.95 9.26
N GLU A 188 -12.43 7.83 10.28
CA GLU A 188 -12.73 7.28 11.60
C GLU A 188 -13.89 8.03 12.26
N PHE A 189 -13.81 9.36 12.32
CA PHE A 189 -14.86 10.20 12.92
C PHE A 189 -16.23 9.97 12.26
N PHE A 190 -16.33 10.10 10.94
CA PHE A 190 -17.62 9.92 10.28
C PHE A 190 -18.07 8.46 10.29
N TRP A 191 -17.15 7.51 10.21
CA TRP A 191 -17.52 6.09 10.32
C TRP A 191 -18.12 5.78 11.68
N ASP A 192 -17.58 6.31 12.78
CA ASP A 192 -18.16 6.14 14.11
C ASP A 192 -19.61 6.68 14.17
N LYS A 193 -19.84 7.85 13.58
CA LYS A 193 -21.19 8.44 13.48
C LYS A 193 -22.11 7.57 12.60
N VAL A 194 -21.67 7.18 11.40
CA VAL A 194 -22.43 6.31 10.47
C VAL A 194 -22.76 4.96 11.10
N ARG A 195 -21.81 4.33 11.78
CA ARG A 195 -21.99 3.05 12.47
C ARG A 195 -23.06 3.16 13.56
N SER A 196 -23.08 4.27 14.29
CA SER A 196 -24.03 4.55 15.38
C SER A 196 -25.46 4.86 14.92
N LEU A 197 -25.69 5.12 13.62
CA LEU A 197 -27.03 5.41 13.10
C LEU A 197 -27.98 4.22 13.30
N PRO A 198 -29.27 4.45 13.61
CA PRO A 198 -30.25 3.38 13.72
C PRO A 198 -30.58 2.77 12.34
N GLU A 199 -31.05 1.51 12.31
CA GLU A 199 -31.48 0.82 11.08
C GLU A 199 -32.61 1.56 10.33
N SER A 200 -33.37 2.41 11.02
CA SER A 200 -34.40 3.26 10.41
C SER A 200 -33.83 4.38 9.54
N GLU A 201 -32.57 4.77 9.75
CA GLU A 201 -31.90 5.82 8.98
C GLU A 201 -30.93 5.25 7.95
N LEU A 202 -30.21 4.19 8.32
CA LEU A 202 -29.28 3.51 7.41
C LEU A 202 -29.16 2.05 7.80
N SER A 203 -29.53 1.15 6.89
CA SER A 203 -29.48 -0.28 7.15
C SER A 203 -28.04 -0.79 7.26
N ALA A 204 -27.85 -1.92 7.94
CA ALA A 204 -26.56 -2.60 8.01
C ALA A 204 -25.94 -2.86 6.62
N ARG A 205 -26.78 -3.20 5.63
CA ARG A 205 -26.36 -3.43 4.25
C ARG A 205 -25.86 -2.16 3.58
N GLU A 206 -26.53 -1.03 3.79
CA GLU A 206 -26.12 0.26 3.23
C GLU A 206 -24.82 0.77 3.87
N LYS A 207 -24.68 0.61 5.19
CA LYS A 207 -23.43 0.93 5.91
C LYS A 207 -22.25 0.16 5.33
N ASP A 208 -22.42 -1.14 5.16
CA ASP A 208 -21.40 -2.02 4.58
C ASP A 208 -21.06 -1.63 3.14
N GLU A 209 -22.06 -1.35 2.29
CA GLU A 209 -21.84 -0.94 0.90
C GLU A 209 -21.09 0.41 0.78
N VAL A 210 -21.46 1.40 1.60
CA VAL A 210 -20.74 2.69 1.67
C VAL A 210 -19.26 2.44 1.97
N PHE A 211 -18.99 1.58 2.95
CA PHE A 211 -17.64 1.34 3.43
C PHE A 211 -16.80 0.51 2.45
N MET A 212 -17.40 -0.49 1.81
CA MET A 212 -16.78 -1.26 0.71
C MET A 212 -16.37 -0.35 -0.44
N ARG A 213 -17.24 0.58 -0.87
CA ARG A 213 -16.91 1.54 -1.94
C ARG A 213 -15.72 2.42 -1.58
N ILE A 214 -15.63 2.85 -0.33
CA ILE A 214 -14.50 3.65 0.15
C ILE A 214 -13.21 2.84 0.14
N ALA A 215 -13.25 1.59 0.63
CA ALA A 215 -12.09 0.71 0.63
C ALA A 215 -11.52 0.50 -0.78
N VAL A 216 -12.39 0.16 -1.74
CA VAL A 216 -11.99 -0.04 -3.16
C VAL A 216 -11.39 1.24 -3.75
N HIS A 217 -11.92 2.41 -3.39
CA HIS A 217 -11.37 3.68 -3.83
C HIS A 217 -10.01 3.99 -3.21
N ALA A 218 -9.85 3.74 -1.91
CA ALA A 218 -8.63 4.03 -1.17
C ALA A 218 -7.46 3.08 -1.51
N ALA A 219 -7.74 1.89 -2.07
CA ALA A 219 -6.72 0.92 -2.43
C ALA A 219 -5.66 1.47 -3.41
N HIS A 220 -6.10 2.10 -4.51
CA HIS A 220 -5.21 2.65 -5.54
C HIS A 220 -4.77 4.10 -5.26
N ASP A 221 -5.14 4.65 -4.10
CA ASP A 221 -4.86 6.05 -3.84
C ASP A 221 -3.49 6.32 -3.22
N ASN A 222 -2.62 6.97 -3.99
CA ASN A 222 -1.23 7.24 -3.62
C ASN A 222 -1.04 8.24 -2.47
N GLY A 223 -2.12 8.89 -2.00
CA GLY A 223 -2.04 9.92 -0.97
C GLY A 223 -2.11 9.42 0.47
N TYR A 224 -2.89 8.36 0.75
CA TYR A 224 -3.35 8.08 2.12
C TYR A 224 -3.55 6.59 2.41
N PRO A 225 -2.46 5.81 2.52
CA PRO A 225 -2.53 4.37 2.71
C PRO A 225 -3.30 3.92 3.96
N ASP A 226 -3.31 4.78 4.98
CA ASP A 226 -4.00 4.55 6.25
C ASP A 226 -5.52 4.45 6.12
N VAL A 227 -6.12 5.12 5.13
CA VAL A 227 -7.57 5.05 4.91
C VAL A 227 -7.96 3.64 4.49
N PHE A 228 -7.22 3.05 3.55
CA PHE A 228 -7.47 1.66 3.13
C PHE A 228 -7.21 0.70 4.28
N GLU A 229 -6.14 0.89 5.04
CA GLU A 229 -5.83 0.07 6.21
C GLU A 229 -6.97 0.12 7.25
N PHE A 230 -7.45 1.32 7.57
CA PHE A 230 -8.59 1.48 8.47
C PHE A 230 -9.82 0.76 7.91
N CYS A 231 -10.11 0.94 6.62
CA CYS A 231 -11.26 0.29 6.02
C CYS A 231 -11.19 -1.24 6.11
N LEU A 232 -10.04 -1.82 5.78
CA LEU A 232 -9.84 -3.27 5.86
C LEU A 232 -10.03 -3.82 7.28
N SER A 233 -9.73 -3.02 8.31
CA SER A 233 -9.92 -3.43 9.72
C SER A 233 -11.38 -3.51 10.17
N GLN A 234 -12.29 -2.84 9.46
CA GLN A 234 -13.73 -2.87 9.79
C GLN A 234 -14.52 -3.81 8.86
N ILE A 235 -13.95 -4.17 7.71
CA ILE A 235 -14.58 -5.11 6.77
C ILE A 235 -14.38 -6.54 7.28
N SER A 236 -15.47 -7.28 7.39
CA SER A 236 -15.42 -8.68 7.81
C SER A 236 -14.73 -9.56 6.75
N PRO A 237 -13.91 -10.56 7.13
CA PRO A 237 -13.14 -11.37 6.18
C PRO A 237 -13.96 -12.11 5.12
N ASP A 238 -15.23 -12.46 5.40
CA ASP A 238 -16.15 -13.07 4.42
C ASP A 238 -16.44 -12.16 3.21
N ARG A 239 -16.18 -10.86 3.35
CA ARG A 239 -16.36 -9.85 2.30
C ARG A 239 -15.10 -9.59 1.47
N TYR A 240 -13.95 -10.14 1.86
CA TYR A 240 -12.69 -9.95 1.12
C TYR A 240 -12.73 -10.42 -0.33
N PRO A 241 -13.38 -11.55 -0.69
CA PRO A 241 -13.54 -11.94 -2.08
C PRO A 241 -14.24 -10.88 -2.94
N GLU A 242 -15.32 -10.28 -2.41
CA GLU A 242 -16.06 -9.23 -3.10
C GLU A 242 -15.25 -7.92 -3.15
N LEU A 243 -14.49 -7.61 -2.09
CA LEU A 243 -13.58 -6.46 -2.07
C LEU A 243 -12.53 -6.57 -3.17
N LEU A 244 -11.86 -7.72 -3.27
CA LEU A 244 -10.80 -7.99 -4.24
C LEU A 244 -11.33 -7.98 -5.68
N LYS A 245 -12.54 -8.50 -5.89
CA LYS A 245 -13.21 -8.43 -7.20
C LYS A 245 -13.44 -6.97 -7.62
N ARG A 246 -14.01 -6.14 -6.74
CA ARG A 246 -14.26 -4.72 -7.02
C ARG A 246 -12.97 -3.91 -7.16
N ASP A 247 -11.94 -4.25 -6.41
CA ASP A 247 -10.59 -3.67 -6.52
C ASP A 247 -10.03 -3.89 -7.91
N LEU A 248 -10.03 -5.15 -8.39
CA LEU A 248 -9.58 -5.50 -9.74
C LEU A 248 -10.42 -4.81 -10.83
N GLU A 249 -11.76 -4.85 -10.71
CA GLU A 249 -12.67 -4.23 -11.70
C GLU A 249 -12.46 -2.72 -11.81
N ARG A 250 -12.21 -2.04 -10.69
CA ARG A 250 -12.03 -0.58 -10.65
C ARG A 250 -10.62 -0.17 -11.05
N ASN A 251 -9.61 -0.80 -10.46
CA ASN A 251 -8.23 -0.34 -10.50
C ASN A 251 -7.41 -1.08 -11.56
N THR A 252 -8.00 -2.06 -12.25
CA THR A 252 -7.37 -2.92 -13.28
C THR A 252 -6.22 -3.80 -12.77
N GLU A 253 -5.97 -3.77 -11.47
CA GLU A 253 -4.96 -4.52 -10.73
C GLU A 253 -5.45 -4.71 -9.28
N TYR A 254 -4.80 -5.60 -8.52
CA TYR A 254 -5.05 -5.70 -7.07
C TYR A 254 -4.33 -4.61 -6.29
N ALA A 255 -4.77 -3.36 -6.46
CA ALA A 255 -4.18 -2.20 -5.82
C ALA A 255 -4.14 -2.34 -4.29
N SER A 256 -5.12 -3.03 -3.71
CA SER A 256 -5.16 -3.35 -2.27
C SER A 256 -3.94 -4.15 -1.80
N LEU A 257 -3.49 -5.13 -2.59
CA LEU A 257 -2.32 -5.95 -2.27
C LEU A 257 -1.03 -5.14 -2.38
N TYR A 258 -0.87 -4.37 -3.46
CA TYR A 258 0.26 -3.44 -3.62
C TYR A 258 0.35 -2.48 -2.44
N ARG A 259 -0.78 -1.89 -2.05
CA ARG A 259 -0.89 -0.98 -0.92
C ARG A 259 -0.42 -1.61 0.40
N MET A 260 -0.78 -2.87 0.66
CA MET A 260 -0.30 -3.56 1.87
C MET A 260 1.20 -3.84 1.84
N LEU A 261 1.79 -4.13 0.68
CA LEU A 261 3.24 -4.30 0.54
C LEU A 261 4.01 -2.98 0.71
N GLU A 262 3.53 -1.89 0.11
CA GLU A 262 4.12 -0.54 0.26
C GLU A 262 4.12 -0.07 1.72
N MET A 263 3.11 -0.49 2.49
CA MET A 263 2.99 -0.20 3.92
C MET A 263 3.69 -1.22 4.80
N PHE A 264 4.32 -2.26 4.24
CA PHE A 264 4.90 -3.38 4.99
C PHE A 264 3.88 -4.09 5.91
N ASN A 265 2.59 -3.99 5.60
CA ASN A 265 1.47 -4.64 6.29
C ASN A 265 1.31 -6.08 5.80
N PHE A 266 2.34 -6.89 6.03
CA PHE A 266 2.48 -8.24 5.51
C PHE A 266 1.39 -9.22 5.96
N ASP A 267 0.87 -9.08 7.18
CA ASP A 267 -0.21 -9.93 7.69
C ASP A 267 -1.53 -9.67 6.95
N ARG A 268 -1.82 -8.39 6.65
CA ARG A 268 -3.01 -7.97 5.89
C ARG A 268 -2.88 -8.34 4.42
N PHE A 269 -1.68 -8.20 3.85
CA PHE A 269 -1.39 -8.73 2.52
C PHE A 269 -1.71 -10.23 2.44
N GLN A 270 -1.19 -11.02 3.39
CA GLN A 270 -1.42 -12.47 3.42
C GLN A 270 -2.91 -12.79 3.51
N LYS A 271 -3.64 -12.15 4.43
CA LYS A 271 -5.09 -12.35 4.60
C LYS A 271 -5.87 -12.09 3.32
N LEU A 272 -5.52 -11.05 2.56
CA LEU A 272 -6.16 -10.75 1.27
C LEU A 272 -5.74 -11.76 0.18
N PHE A 273 -4.44 -12.04 0.08
CA PHE A 273 -3.89 -12.96 -0.90
C PHE A 273 -4.54 -14.34 -0.79
N ASP A 274 -4.81 -14.83 0.41
CA ASP A 274 -5.40 -16.14 0.67
C ASP A 274 -6.80 -16.35 0.08
N PHE A 275 -7.52 -15.28 -0.27
CA PHE A 275 -8.79 -15.37 -0.98
C PHE A 275 -8.66 -15.43 -2.51
N LEU A 276 -7.47 -15.16 -3.05
CA LEU A 276 -7.25 -15.19 -4.50
C LEU A 276 -6.99 -16.60 -5.01
N LYS A 277 -7.51 -16.89 -6.21
CA LYS A 277 -7.18 -18.10 -6.97
C LYS A 277 -6.06 -17.79 -7.96
N PRO A 278 -5.19 -18.76 -8.31
CA PRO A 278 -4.11 -18.54 -9.29
C PRO A 278 -4.61 -17.97 -10.62
N CYS A 279 -5.74 -18.47 -11.14
CA CYS A 279 -6.34 -18.00 -12.39
C CYS A 279 -6.78 -16.53 -12.39
N ASN A 280 -6.87 -15.90 -11.21
CA ASN A 280 -7.28 -14.51 -11.08
C ASN A 280 -6.08 -13.56 -11.01
N ILE A 281 -4.84 -14.06 -10.98
CA ILE A 281 -3.63 -13.27 -10.78
C ILE A 281 -2.76 -13.37 -12.04
N PRO A 282 -2.43 -12.25 -12.70
CA PRO A 282 -1.41 -12.23 -13.75
C PRO A 282 -0.03 -12.66 -13.21
N GLU A 283 0.77 -13.37 -14.02
CA GLU A 283 2.11 -13.81 -13.60
C GLU A 283 3.05 -12.63 -13.32
N ASP A 284 2.86 -11.51 -14.00
CA ASP A 284 3.61 -10.27 -13.77
C ASP A 284 3.34 -9.66 -12.40
N ASP A 285 2.08 -9.64 -11.94
CA ASP A 285 1.71 -9.14 -10.61
C ASP A 285 2.32 -10.00 -9.52
N TYR A 286 2.23 -11.32 -9.67
CA TYR A 286 2.85 -12.27 -8.75
C TYR A 286 4.36 -12.05 -8.64
N TYR A 287 5.05 -11.90 -9.77
CA TYR A 287 6.48 -11.57 -9.80
C TYR A 287 6.76 -10.24 -9.09
N LEU A 288 5.96 -9.20 -9.32
CA LEU A 288 6.18 -7.89 -8.75
C LEU A 288 6.00 -7.90 -7.23
N TRP A 289 4.98 -8.58 -6.70
CA TRP A 289 4.78 -8.71 -5.26
C TRP A 289 5.97 -9.38 -4.56
N LEU A 290 6.47 -10.48 -5.12
CA LEU A 290 7.67 -11.14 -4.59
C LEU A 290 8.88 -10.20 -4.65
N LYS A 291 9.04 -9.44 -5.73
CA LYS A 291 10.15 -8.51 -5.91
C LYS A 291 10.12 -7.39 -4.86
N LEU A 292 8.94 -6.86 -4.55
CA LEU A 292 8.76 -5.84 -3.51
C LEU A 292 9.22 -6.39 -2.14
N MET A 293 8.83 -7.62 -1.80
CA MET A 293 9.23 -8.27 -0.53
C MET A 293 10.74 -8.46 -0.41
N VAL A 294 11.43 -8.79 -1.50
CA VAL A 294 12.86 -9.13 -1.48
C VAL A 294 13.75 -7.90 -1.60
N LYS A 295 13.41 -6.98 -2.50
CA LYS A 295 14.31 -5.88 -2.89
C LYS A 295 13.99 -4.57 -2.17
N GLU A 296 12.71 -4.26 -1.99
CA GLU A 296 12.25 -2.94 -1.55
C GLU A 296 11.88 -2.90 -0.06
N CYS A 297 11.87 -4.05 0.60
CA CYS A 297 11.61 -4.19 2.03
C CYS A 297 12.83 -3.75 2.88
N PRO A 298 12.64 -2.83 3.85
CA PRO A 298 13.66 -2.44 4.82
C PRO A 298 14.12 -3.61 5.68
N GLU A 299 15.38 -3.57 6.13
CA GLU A 299 16.03 -4.67 6.84
C GLU A 299 15.23 -5.15 8.08
N HIS A 300 14.72 -4.21 8.85
CA HIS A 300 13.88 -4.47 10.03
C HIS A 300 12.67 -5.39 9.74
N TYR A 301 12.08 -5.30 8.55
CA TYR A 301 10.88 -6.07 8.20
C TYR A 301 11.18 -7.33 7.37
N LEU A 302 12.42 -7.55 6.94
CA LEU A 302 12.77 -8.62 6.00
C LEU A 302 12.38 -10.01 6.51
N SER A 303 12.58 -10.30 7.80
CA SER A 303 12.24 -11.61 8.36
C SER A 303 10.75 -11.94 8.17
N THR A 304 9.87 -10.99 8.48
CA THR A 304 8.43 -11.14 8.28
C THR A 304 8.08 -11.22 6.80
N ALA A 305 8.67 -10.36 5.96
CA ALA A 305 8.47 -10.38 4.52
C ALA A 305 8.86 -11.73 3.91
N MET A 306 9.94 -12.37 4.39
CA MET A 306 10.38 -13.68 3.92
C MET A 306 9.48 -14.81 4.39
N GLY A 307 8.84 -14.67 5.54
CA GLY A 307 7.75 -15.55 5.97
C GLY A 307 6.60 -15.55 4.95
N ILE A 308 6.17 -14.35 4.54
CA ILE A 308 5.11 -14.19 3.52
C ILE A 308 5.58 -14.64 2.13
N PHE A 309 6.82 -14.35 1.75
CA PHE A 309 7.40 -14.84 0.50
C PHE A 309 7.26 -16.36 0.39
N ILE A 310 7.64 -17.09 1.44
CA ILE A 310 7.53 -18.56 1.45
C ILE A 310 6.08 -19.01 1.35
N HIS A 311 5.17 -18.36 2.09
CA HIS A 311 3.74 -18.65 2.03
C HIS A 311 3.18 -18.50 0.61
N VAL A 312 3.49 -17.38 -0.06
CA VAL A 312 3.09 -17.11 -1.44
C VAL A 312 3.76 -18.08 -2.42
N TRP A 313 5.06 -18.35 -2.24
CA TRP A 313 5.85 -19.21 -3.11
C TRP A 313 5.37 -20.66 -3.09
N THR A 314 5.05 -21.18 -1.91
CA THR A 314 4.69 -22.60 -1.71
C THR A 314 3.21 -22.90 -1.92
N ARG A 315 2.40 -21.87 -2.21
CA ARG A 315 0.96 -22.03 -2.40
C ARG A 315 0.64 -22.93 -3.60
N GLU A 316 -0.31 -23.84 -3.40
CA GLU A 316 -0.77 -24.78 -4.42
C GLU A 316 -1.43 -24.05 -5.61
N GLY A 317 -1.21 -24.56 -6.83
CA GLY A 317 -1.82 -24.03 -8.05
C GLY A 317 -1.10 -22.85 -8.72
N PHE A 318 -0.02 -22.32 -8.12
CA PHE A 318 0.80 -21.23 -8.68
C PHE A 318 2.02 -21.72 -9.49
N ASP A 319 1.96 -22.91 -10.09
CA ASP A 319 3.11 -23.49 -10.81
C ASP A 319 3.52 -22.68 -12.05
N ASP A 320 2.55 -22.14 -12.79
CA ASP A 320 2.81 -21.30 -13.96
C ASP A 320 3.44 -19.96 -13.54
N HIS A 321 2.92 -19.31 -12.48
CA HIS A 321 3.49 -18.09 -11.90
C HIS A 321 4.92 -18.27 -11.41
N ARG A 322 5.20 -19.40 -10.73
CA ARG A 322 6.56 -19.78 -10.31
C ARG A 322 7.46 -19.98 -11.51
N THR A 323 7.00 -20.72 -12.52
CA THR A 323 7.77 -20.98 -13.75
C THR A 323 8.11 -19.68 -14.47
N PHE A 324 7.14 -18.77 -14.60
CA PHE A 324 7.36 -17.44 -15.16
C PHE A 324 8.39 -16.63 -14.35
N THR A 325 8.25 -16.62 -13.02
CA THR A 325 9.18 -15.94 -12.11
C THR A 325 10.60 -16.50 -12.23
N LEU A 326 10.75 -17.82 -12.28
CA LEU A 326 12.03 -18.50 -12.45
C LEU A 326 12.64 -18.23 -13.82
N ASN A 327 11.82 -18.16 -14.88
CA ASN A 327 12.31 -17.76 -16.20
C ASN A 327 12.91 -16.35 -16.19
N LYS A 328 12.26 -15.39 -15.52
CA LYS A 328 12.81 -14.05 -15.33
C LYS A 328 14.09 -14.04 -14.48
N GLU A 329 14.14 -14.87 -13.44
CA GLU A 329 15.26 -14.91 -12.49
C GLU A 329 16.51 -15.60 -13.02
N MET A 330 16.35 -16.64 -13.85
CA MET A 330 17.43 -17.59 -14.14
C MET A 330 17.92 -17.56 -15.58
N MET A 331 17.09 -17.17 -16.54
CA MET A 331 17.42 -17.29 -17.97
C MET A 331 18.30 -16.12 -18.45
N ASN A 332 19.29 -16.41 -19.28
CA ASN A 332 20.30 -15.42 -19.72
C ASN A 332 19.75 -14.30 -20.61
N ASN A 333 18.60 -14.53 -21.26
CA ASN A 333 17.92 -13.51 -22.07
C ASN A 333 17.06 -12.55 -21.23
N SER A 334 17.03 -12.72 -19.90
CA SER A 334 16.27 -11.88 -19.00
C SER A 334 17.12 -10.75 -18.42
N VAL A 335 16.67 -9.50 -18.61
CA VAL A 335 17.22 -8.32 -17.92
C VAL A 335 17.00 -8.34 -16.39
N PHE A 336 16.24 -9.33 -15.91
CA PHE A 336 15.90 -9.53 -14.50
C PHE A 336 16.66 -10.70 -13.86
N GLN A 337 17.69 -11.25 -14.53
CA GLN A 337 18.46 -12.36 -13.97
C GLN A 337 19.11 -11.99 -12.61
N GLY A 338 18.96 -12.86 -11.61
CA GLY A 338 19.54 -12.69 -10.27
C GLY A 338 18.87 -11.62 -9.40
N ARG A 339 17.63 -11.21 -9.68
CA ARG A 339 16.90 -10.19 -8.91
C ARG A 339 16.35 -10.72 -7.58
N PHE A 340 16.28 -12.04 -7.40
CA PHE A 340 15.86 -12.68 -6.16
C PHE A 340 17.01 -13.36 -5.43
N LEU A 341 17.71 -14.29 -6.10
CA LEU A 341 18.71 -15.14 -5.47
C LEU A 341 19.87 -14.32 -4.92
N VAL A 342 20.33 -13.30 -5.66
CA VAL A 342 21.44 -12.45 -5.21
C VAL A 342 21.06 -11.67 -3.93
N PRO A 343 19.99 -10.85 -3.91
CA PRO A 343 19.63 -10.14 -2.67
C PRO A 343 19.31 -11.05 -1.49
N LEU A 344 18.67 -12.21 -1.72
CA LEU A 344 18.34 -13.15 -0.65
C LEU A 344 19.61 -13.71 0.02
N ILE A 345 20.62 -14.07 -0.78
CA ILE A 345 21.89 -14.61 -0.28
C ILE A 345 22.73 -13.51 0.39
N GLU A 346 22.77 -12.31 -0.20
CA GLU A 346 23.42 -11.14 0.41
C GLU A 346 22.87 -10.86 1.82
N LYS A 347 21.55 -10.96 1.97
CA LYS A 347 20.82 -10.74 3.23
C LYS A 347 20.77 -11.98 4.13
N GLY A 348 21.34 -13.12 3.71
CA GLY A 348 21.43 -14.35 4.51
C GLY A 348 20.13 -15.19 4.60
N PHE A 349 19.14 -14.92 3.75
CA PHE A 349 17.86 -15.66 3.73
C PHE A 349 17.93 -16.89 2.83
N MET A 350 18.47 -17.99 3.35
CA MET A 350 18.67 -19.22 2.55
C MET A 350 17.40 -20.05 2.36
N LYS A 351 16.42 -19.98 3.27
CA LYS A 351 15.15 -20.73 3.13
C LYS A 351 14.41 -20.43 1.80
N PRO A 352 14.16 -19.16 1.42
CA PRO A 352 13.54 -18.85 0.13
C PRO A 352 14.42 -19.21 -1.06
N VAL A 353 15.75 -19.07 -0.95
CA VAL A 353 16.70 -19.50 -1.99
C VAL A 353 16.51 -20.97 -2.34
N TRP A 354 16.47 -21.85 -1.33
CA TRP A 354 16.26 -23.27 -1.54
C TRP A 354 14.88 -23.57 -2.12
N ALA A 355 13.84 -22.92 -1.60
CA ALA A 355 12.47 -23.10 -2.12
C ALA A 355 12.36 -22.73 -3.61
N MET A 356 13.10 -21.73 -4.06
CA MET A 356 13.15 -21.35 -5.49
C MET A 356 13.91 -22.38 -6.32
N LEU A 357 15.11 -22.77 -5.88
CA LEU A 357 15.95 -23.74 -6.59
C LEU A 357 15.31 -25.13 -6.67
N ASP A 358 14.58 -25.55 -5.63
CA ASP A 358 13.82 -26.82 -5.60
C ASP A 358 12.67 -26.85 -6.62
N LYS A 359 12.20 -25.68 -7.09
CA LYS A 359 11.15 -25.56 -8.11
C LYS A 359 11.70 -25.26 -9.50
N ALA A 360 12.98 -24.93 -9.61
CA ALA A 360 13.63 -24.67 -10.89
C ALA A 360 13.89 -25.97 -11.65
N ASN A 361 13.72 -25.93 -12.97
CA ASN A 361 14.10 -27.04 -13.82
C ASN A 361 15.60 -27.00 -14.15
N SER A 362 16.14 -28.13 -14.58
CA SER A 362 17.57 -28.30 -14.85
C SER A 362 18.12 -27.34 -15.91
N ARG A 363 17.31 -26.91 -16.88
CA ARG A 363 17.73 -25.90 -17.86
C ARG A 363 17.91 -24.53 -17.19
N GLN A 364 16.93 -24.09 -16.40
CA GLN A 364 16.99 -22.83 -15.66
C GLN A 364 18.20 -22.80 -14.72
N ILE A 365 18.41 -23.88 -13.96
CA ILE A 365 19.56 -24.01 -13.05
C ILE A 365 20.88 -23.91 -13.84
N LYS A 366 21.04 -24.68 -14.92
CA LYS A 366 22.27 -24.67 -15.72
C LYS A 366 22.58 -23.29 -16.32
N GLU A 367 21.57 -22.63 -16.89
CA GLU A 367 21.73 -21.28 -17.44
C GLU A 367 22.13 -20.29 -16.35
N PHE A 368 21.47 -20.32 -15.19
CA PHE A 368 21.81 -19.44 -14.08
C PHE A 368 23.22 -19.71 -13.53
N MET A 369 23.60 -20.97 -13.33
CA MET A 369 24.93 -21.36 -12.82
C MET A 369 26.07 -20.92 -13.74
N SER A 370 25.79 -20.68 -15.02
CA SER A 370 26.76 -20.18 -16.00
C SER A 370 26.85 -18.63 -16.03
N SER A 371 26.06 -17.93 -15.22
CA SER A 371 25.96 -16.47 -15.22
C SER A 371 26.97 -15.80 -14.28
N GLU A 372 27.23 -14.51 -14.53
CA GLU A 372 28.00 -13.66 -13.60
C GLU A 372 27.33 -13.56 -12.22
N LYS A 373 26.00 -13.66 -12.14
CA LYS A 373 25.25 -13.61 -10.89
C LYS A 373 25.51 -14.84 -10.03
N ALA A 374 25.60 -16.02 -10.64
CA ALA A 374 26.01 -17.22 -9.91
C ALA A 374 27.46 -17.12 -9.41
N ASN A 375 28.40 -16.61 -10.21
CA ASN A 375 29.78 -16.39 -9.77
C ASN A 375 29.86 -15.44 -8.56
N TYR A 376 29.04 -14.38 -8.56
CA TYR A 376 28.93 -13.48 -7.42
C TYR A 376 28.32 -14.15 -6.18
N ILE A 377 27.31 -14.99 -6.35
CA ILE A 377 26.75 -15.79 -5.24
C ILE A 377 27.81 -16.73 -4.65
N LEU A 378 28.59 -17.40 -5.50
CA LEU A 378 29.65 -18.30 -5.05
C LEU A 378 30.67 -17.57 -4.18
N SER A 379 31.12 -16.39 -4.58
CA SER A 379 32.09 -15.62 -3.78
C SER A 379 31.53 -15.19 -2.41
N ILE A 380 30.23 -14.89 -2.32
CA ILE A 380 29.56 -14.62 -1.03
C ILE A 380 29.53 -15.88 -0.16
N LEU A 381 29.13 -17.02 -0.73
CA LEU A 381 28.96 -18.26 0.02
C LEU A 381 30.30 -18.86 0.49
N GLU A 382 31.35 -18.76 -0.33
CA GLU A 382 32.73 -19.14 0.03
C GLU A 382 33.24 -18.43 1.28
N GLN A 383 32.83 -17.17 1.49
CA GLN A 383 33.25 -16.39 2.64
C GLN A 383 32.38 -16.61 3.89
N ARG A 384 31.17 -17.15 3.73
CA ARG A 384 30.16 -17.20 4.80
C ARG A 384 29.85 -18.59 5.31
N ASP A 385 29.51 -19.53 4.42
CA ASP A 385 28.98 -20.84 4.81
C ASP A 385 29.26 -21.91 3.75
N ASN A 386 30.24 -22.76 4.05
CA ASN A 386 30.62 -23.90 3.22
C ASN A 386 29.47 -24.91 3.02
N GLN A 387 28.53 -25.02 3.97
CA GLN A 387 27.40 -25.94 3.81
C GLN A 387 26.43 -25.42 2.75
N SER A 388 26.06 -24.14 2.82
CA SER A 388 25.24 -23.48 1.80
C SER A 388 25.93 -23.45 0.44
N LEU A 389 27.25 -23.21 0.38
CA LEU A 389 28.04 -23.29 -0.85
C LEU A 389 27.92 -24.68 -1.50
N ASN A 390 28.18 -25.74 -0.73
CA ASN A 390 28.11 -27.11 -1.21
C ASN A 390 26.69 -27.47 -1.68
N LYS A 391 25.67 -27.02 -0.96
CA LYS A 391 24.27 -27.23 -1.37
C LYS A 391 23.96 -26.49 -2.68
N PHE A 392 24.37 -25.24 -2.82
CA PHE A 392 24.17 -24.43 -4.02
C PHE A 392 24.85 -25.07 -5.25
N LEU A 393 26.12 -25.47 -5.12
CA LEU A 393 26.85 -26.23 -6.16
C LEU A 393 26.20 -27.58 -6.47
N GLY A 394 25.55 -28.19 -5.48
CA GLY A 394 24.78 -29.42 -5.64
C GLY A 394 23.69 -29.32 -6.70
N TYR A 395 22.96 -28.20 -6.76
CA TYR A 395 21.92 -27.98 -7.78
C TYR A 395 22.51 -27.99 -9.19
N GLY A 396 23.64 -27.33 -9.42
CA GLY A 396 24.32 -27.35 -10.73
C GLY A 396 24.72 -28.75 -11.18
N LYS A 397 25.31 -29.54 -10.27
CA LYS A 397 25.72 -30.93 -10.56
C LYS A 397 24.54 -31.84 -10.89
N VAL A 398 23.40 -31.67 -10.22
CA VAL A 398 22.18 -32.43 -10.50
C VAL A 398 21.62 -32.03 -11.86
N ALA A 399 21.56 -30.74 -12.16
CA ALA A 399 21.07 -30.22 -13.43
C ALA A 399 21.88 -30.72 -14.63
N ASP A 400 23.21 -30.76 -14.53
CA ASP A 400 24.06 -31.31 -15.58
C ASP A 400 23.77 -32.80 -15.83
N LYS A 401 23.68 -33.61 -14.77
CA LYS A 401 23.36 -35.05 -14.89
C LYS A 401 22.02 -35.30 -15.56
N GLU A 402 20.98 -34.53 -15.20
CA GLU A 402 19.65 -34.69 -15.79
C GLU A 402 19.61 -34.32 -17.27
N LEU A 403 20.35 -33.28 -17.66
CA LEU A 403 20.42 -32.85 -19.06
C LEU A 403 21.25 -33.81 -19.90
N ASP A 404 22.34 -34.35 -19.35
CA ASP A 404 23.14 -35.37 -20.02
C ASP A 404 22.33 -36.63 -20.29
N GLN A 405 21.51 -37.07 -19.33
CA GLN A 405 20.61 -38.23 -19.51
C GLN A 405 19.52 -38.00 -20.56
N LYS A 406 18.99 -36.77 -20.68
CA LYS A 406 18.00 -36.41 -21.72
C LYS A 406 18.61 -36.30 -23.13
N ASN A 407 19.93 -36.13 -23.24
CA ASN A 407 20.65 -36.02 -24.50
C ASN A 407 21.23 -37.36 -24.99
N ILE A 408 21.05 -38.47 -24.26
CA ILE A 408 21.39 -39.81 -24.74
C ILE A 408 20.37 -40.21 -25.81
N PRO A 409 20.75 -40.40 -27.08
CA PRO A 409 19.83 -40.94 -28.07
C PRO A 409 19.35 -42.31 -27.59
N GLY A 410 18.03 -42.52 -27.54
CA GLY A 410 17.50 -43.86 -27.36
C GLY A 410 18.05 -44.80 -28.44
N PRO A 411 18.11 -46.12 -28.20
CA PRO A 411 18.54 -47.06 -29.23
C PRO A 411 17.64 -46.87 -30.46
N SER A 412 18.27 -46.57 -31.59
CA SER A 412 17.67 -46.56 -32.92
C SER A 412 17.13 -47.96 -33.25
N GLY A 413 15.87 -48.22 -32.92
CA GLY A 413 15.03 -49.23 -33.58
C GLY A 413 14.02 -48.48 -34.45
N ASP A 414 13.73 -48.82 -35.70
CA ASP A 414 14.04 -50.01 -36.47
C ASP A 414 14.14 -49.64 -37.96
N LEU A 415 15.12 -50.22 -38.64
CA LEU A 415 15.13 -50.41 -40.09
C LEU A 415 14.16 -51.57 -40.41
N ALA A 416 12.86 -51.30 -40.47
CA ALA A 416 11.89 -52.20 -41.12
C ALA A 416 10.56 -51.49 -41.33
N GLU A 417 10.41 -50.77 -42.44
CA GLU A 417 9.14 -50.65 -43.17
C GLU A 417 9.42 -49.95 -44.52
N VAL A 418 10.00 -50.73 -45.45
CA VAL A 418 9.88 -50.43 -46.88
C VAL A 418 8.68 -51.23 -47.37
N GLU A 419 7.48 -50.69 -47.18
CA GLU A 419 6.33 -51.12 -47.98
C GLU A 419 6.36 -50.40 -49.32
N ILE A 420 6.68 -51.20 -50.33
CA ILE A 420 6.55 -50.90 -51.75
C ILE A 420 5.06 -50.67 -52.02
N ASN A 421 4.65 -49.42 -52.27
CA ASN A 421 3.37 -49.15 -52.92
C ASN A 421 3.57 -48.60 -54.33
N LYS A 422 3.18 -49.43 -55.28
CA LYS A 422 3.13 -49.17 -56.72
C LYS A 422 2.22 -47.99 -57.02
N GLN A 423 2.65 -47.21 -58.00
CA GLN A 423 1.85 -46.22 -58.70
C GLN A 423 0.57 -46.82 -59.30
N SER A 424 -0.55 -46.09 -59.18
CA SER A 424 -1.52 -45.94 -60.25
C SER A 424 -2.14 -44.55 -60.20
N TYR A 425 -2.05 -43.88 -61.35
CA TYR A 425 -2.51 -42.53 -61.67
C TYR A 425 -4.04 -42.48 -61.94
N VAL A 426 -4.55 -41.24 -62.01
CA VAL A 426 -5.85 -40.77 -62.58
C VAL A 426 -7.06 -40.96 -61.65
N GLY A 427 -7.93 -39.98 -61.36
CA GLY A 427 -8.18 -38.61 -61.85
C GLY A 427 -9.68 -38.31 -61.71
N LEU A 428 -10.04 -37.01 -61.71
CA LEU A 428 -11.40 -36.42 -61.77
C LEU A 428 -12.16 -36.43 -60.42
N GLY A 429 -12.62 -35.33 -59.83
CA GLY A 429 -13.08 -34.07 -60.43
C GLY A 429 -14.52 -34.23 -60.89
N ASP A 430 -15.49 -33.79 -60.08
CA ASP A 430 -16.53 -32.84 -60.48
C ASP A 430 -17.61 -32.66 -59.40
N HIS A 431 -18.31 -31.54 -59.57
CA HIS A 431 -19.50 -31.02 -58.91
C HIS A 431 -20.58 -32.00 -58.47
#